data_AF-A0A7X8ZUF7-F1
#
_entry.id   AF-A0A7X8ZUF7-F1
#
_cell.length_a   1.000
_cell.length_b   1.000
_cell.length_c   1.000
_cell.angle_alpha   90.00
_cell.angle_beta   90.00
_cell.angle_gamma   90.00
#
_symmetry.space_group_name_H-M   'P 1'
#
loop_
_entity.id
_entity.type
_entity.pdbx_description
1 polymer ?
#
loop_
_entity_poly.entity_id
_entity_poly.type
_entity_poly.pdbx_seq_one_letter_code
_entity_poly.pdbx_strand_id
1 'polypeptide(L)'
;MEENDFSGERQVFDTAYELMIHHLEWRARTTSLSIHDLEGELYHLTIYEGQDWGGRGSLKAAEIEGRIQAYITMINRMKKERDREKPHQVE
;
A
#
# COMPACT_ATOMS: atom_id res chain seq x y z
N MET A 1 -16.62 30.01 8.05
CA MET A 1 -16.21 29.34 6.81
C MET A 1 -15.06 28.44 7.19
N GLU A 2 -15.33 27.17 7.42
CA GLU A 2 -14.29 26.15 7.62
C GLU A 2 -13.64 25.92 6.25
N GLU A 3 -12.44 26.45 6.05
CA GLU A 3 -11.57 25.94 4.98
C GLU A 3 -11.28 24.49 5.32
N ASN A 4 -11.98 23.59 4.63
CA ASN A 4 -11.83 22.15 4.76
C ASN A 4 -10.34 21.77 4.78
N ASP A 5 -9.94 21.06 5.84
CA ASP A 5 -8.58 20.58 6.14
C ASP A 5 -8.11 19.44 5.19
N PHE A 6 -8.60 19.43 3.95
CA PHE A 6 -8.23 18.46 2.90
C PHE A 6 -6.73 18.50 2.56
N SER A 7 -6.04 19.61 2.86
CA SER A 7 -4.59 19.73 2.67
C SER A 7 -3.82 18.86 3.67
N GLY A 8 -4.25 18.79 4.93
CA GLY A 8 -3.63 17.97 5.96
C GLY A 8 -3.79 16.48 5.69
N GLU A 9 -5.02 16.04 5.38
CA GLU A 9 -5.29 14.64 5.03
C GLU A 9 -4.50 14.20 3.81
N ARG A 10 -4.48 15.02 2.76
CA ARG A 10 -3.73 14.71 1.54
C ARG A 10 -2.23 14.64 1.80
N GLN A 11 -1.67 15.56 2.56
CA GLN A 11 -0.26 15.53 2.93
C GLN A 11 0.09 14.28 3.73
N VAL A 12 -0.78 13.88 4.67
CA VAL A 12 -0.59 12.67 5.47
C VAL A 12 -0.68 11.41 4.60
N PHE A 13 -1.64 11.35 3.68
CA PHE A 13 -1.74 10.28 2.69
C PHE A 13 -0.47 10.17 1.85
N ASP A 14 -0.05 11.28 1.22
CA ASP A 14 1.10 11.31 0.30
C ASP A 14 2.37 10.87 1.05
N THR A 15 2.58 11.39 2.26
CA THR A 15 3.72 11.02 3.11
C THR A 15 3.70 9.54 3.48
N ALA A 16 2.54 9.02 3.90
CA ALA A 16 2.41 7.62 4.29
C ALA A 16 2.62 6.67 3.11
N TYR A 17 2.12 7.05 1.93
CA TYR A 17 2.33 6.32 0.68
C TYR A 17 3.81 6.30 0.30
N GLU A 18 4.47 7.45 0.23
CA GLU A 18 5.88 7.57 -0.19
C GLU A 18 6.82 6.77 0.73
N LEU A 19 6.65 6.89 2.04
CA LEU A 19 7.46 6.14 3.00
C LEU A 19 7.24 4.63 2.86
N MET A 20 5.98 4.20 2.70
CA MET A 20 5.66 2.79 2.61
C MET A 20 6.14 2.18 1.29
N ILE A 21 5.93 2.85 0.16
CA ILE A 21 6.38 2.32 -1.14
C ILE A 21 7.90 2.19 -1.18
N HIS A 22 8.65 3.16 -0.66
CA HIS A 22 10.11 3.07 -0.55
C HIS A 22 10.56 1.92 0.35
N HIS A 23 9.88 1.72 1.48
CA HIS A 23 10.16 0.59 2.36
C HIS A 23 9.93 -0.76 1.67
N LEU A 24 8.82 -0.92 0.96
CA LEU A 24 8.49 -2.15 0.23
C LEU A 24 9.46 -2.40 -0.93
N GLU A 25 9.82 -1.37 -1.68
CA GLU A 25 10.83 -1.45 -2.74
C GLU A 25 12.20 -1.87 -2.19
N TRP A 26 12.59 -1.33 -1.03
CA TRP A 26 13.82 -1.75 -0.37
C TRP A 26 13.75 -3.21 0.07
N ARG A 27 12.66 -3.64 0.74
CA ARG A 27 12.47 -5.04 1.16
C ARG A 27 12.51 -6.02 0.00
N ALA A 28 11.86 -5.70 -1.13
CA ALA A 28 11.88 -6.57 -2.30
C ALA A 28 13.28 -6.75 -2.91
N ARG A 29 14.20 -5.79 -2.69
CA ARG A 29 15.59 -5.89 -3.14
C ARG A 29 16.51 -6.60 -2.15
N THR A 30 16.21 -6.52 -0.86
CA THR A 30 17.10 -7.01 0.21
C THR A 30 16.66 -8.31 0.85
N THR A 31 15.43 -8.76 0.59
CA THR A 31 14.85 -9.96 1.20
C THR A 31 14.15 -10.84 0.15
N SER A 32 13.92 -12.10 0.48
CA SER A 32 13.14 -13.04 -0.34
C SER A 32 11.62 -12.83 -0.16
N LEU A 33 11.17 -11.58 -0.26
CA LEU A 33 9.78 -11.18 -0.07
C LEU A 33 8.91 -11.72 -1.20
N SER A 34 7.90 -12.54 -0.86
CA SER A 34 6.96 -13.06 -1.85
C SER A 34 5.73 -12.16 -2.00
N ILE A 35 5.04 -12.26 -3.14
CA ILE A 35 3.75 -11.59 -3.37
C ILE A 35 2.72 -12.03 -2.30
N HIS A 36 2.74 -13.30 -1.90
CA HIS A 36 1.82 -13.85 -0.91
C HIS A 36 2.04 -13.23 0.47
N ASP A 37 3.29 -12.97 0.85
CA ASP A 37 3.61 -12.30 2.13
C ASP A 37 2.99 -10.90 2.14
N LEU A 38 3.14 -10.14 1.05
CA LEU A 38 2.57 -8.80 0.92
C LEU A 38 1.04 -8.80 0.91
N GLU A 39 0.42 -9.79 0.26
CA GLU A 39 -1.05 -9.96 0.28
C GLU A 39 -1.56 -10.27 1.68
N GLY A 40 -0.84 -11.08 2.46
CA GLY A 40 -1.14 -11.36 3.87
C GLY A 40 -0.98 -10.13 4.76
N GLU A 41 0.11 -9.39 4.61
CA GLU A 41 0.36 -8.13 5.31
C GLU A 41 -0.76 -7.10 5.01
N LEU A 42 -1.15 -6.96 3.74
CA LEU A 42 -2.24 -6.09 3.32
C LEU A 42 -3.60 -6.52 3.91
N TYR A 43 -3.90 -7.82 3.91
CA TYR A 43 -5.12 -8.35 4.51
C TYR A 43 -5.21 -8.02 6.01
N HIS A 44 -4.10 -8.14 6.73
CA HIS A 44 -4.06 -7.75 8.13
C HIS A 44 -4.21 -6.23 8.32
N LEU A 45 -3.61 -5.42 7.46
CA LEU A 45 -3.74 -3.96 7.50
C LEU A 45 -5.19 -3.52 7.32
N THR A 46 -5.92 -4.13 6.37
CA THR A 46 -7.32 -3.77 6.09
C THR A 46 -8.31 -4.29 7.12
N ILE A 47 -7.95 -5.30 7.93
CA ILE A 47 -8.82 -5.85 8.99
C ILE A 47 -8.52 -5.24 10.35
N TYR A 48 -7.25 -5.24 10.79
CA TYR A 48 -6.87 -4.79 12.14
C TYR A 48 -6.85 -3.27 12.27
N GLU A 49 -6.51 -2.54 11.20
CA GLU A 49 -6.62 -1.08 11.19
C GLU A 49 -7.96 -0.59 10.64
N GLY A 50 -8.72 -1.45 9.92
CA GLY A 50 -10.00 -1.17 9.25
C GLY A 50 -11.26 -1.20 10.12
N GLN A 51 -11.24 -1.88 11.26
CA GLN A 51 -12.45 -2.06 12.09
C GLN A 51 -12.96 -0.79 12.80
N ASP A 52 -12.34 0.38 12.61
CA ASP A 52 -12.88 1.64 13.16
C ASP A 52 -12.36 2.91 12.43
N TRP A 53 -12.41 2.96 11.09
CA TRP A 53 -12.03 4.18 10.36
C TRP A 53 -12.96 5.36 10.65
N GLY A 54 -14.21 5.09 11.04
CA GLY A 54 -15.17 6.12 11.44
C GLY A 54 -14.81 6.85 12.74
N GLY A 55 -14.06 6.21 13.65
CA GLY A 55 -13.71 6.78 14.96
C GLY A 55 -12.31 7.39 15.09
N ARG A 56 -11.41 7.15 14.13
CA ARG A 56 -9.96 7.47 14.26
C ARG A 56 -9.53 8.87 13.80
N GLY A 57 -10.46 9.68 13.31
CA GLY A 57 -10.17 10.99 12.74
C GLY A 57 -9.58 10.88 11.33
N SER A 58 -9.85 11.88 10.51
CA SER A 58 -9.60 11.82 9.06
C SER A 58 -8.12 11.77 8.69
N LEU A 59 -7.23 12.39 9.46
CA LEU A 59 -5.77 12.28 9.26
C LEU A 59 -5.28 10.85 9.41
N LYS A 60 -5.77 10.11 10.41
CA LYS A 60 -5.35 8.71 10.62
C LYS A 60 -5.91 7.81 9.51
N ALA A 61 -7.13 8.08 9.06
CA ALA A 61 -7.70 7.38 7.91
C ALA A 61 -6.83 7.59 6.66
N ALA A 62 -6.44 8.83 6.38
CA ALA A 62 -5.56 9.17 5.25
C ALA A 62 -4.18 8.48 5.33
N GLU A 63 -3.59 8.38 6.53
CA GLU A 63 -2.32 7.66 6.74
C GLU A 63 -2.44 6.17 6.38
N ILE A 64 -3.52 5.53 6.86
CA ILE A 64 -3.76 4.10 6.61
C ILE A 64 -4.03 3.86 5.12
N GLU A 65 -4.83 4.74 4.50
CA GLU A 65 -5.14 4.66 3.07
C GLU A 65 -3.87 4.79 2.21
N GLY A 66 -2.96 5.70 2.55
CA GLY A 66 -1.67 5.85 1.87
C GLY A 66 -0.83 4.57 1.95
N ARG A 67 -0.78 3.93 3.11
CA ARG A 67 -0.08 2.64 3.29
C ARG A 67 -0.72 1.52 2.47
N ILE A 68 -2.04 1.38 2.53
CA ILE A 68 -2.79 0.40 1.74
C ILE A 68 -2.48 0.55 0.25
N GLN A 69 -2.51 1.79 -0.24
CA GLN A 69 -2.26 2.08 -1.65
C GLN A 69 -0.82 1.73 -2.07
N ALA A 70 0.15 1.89 -1.18
CA ALA A 70 1.53 1.45 -1.43
C ALA A 70 1.63 -0.08 -1.56
N TYR A 71 0.97 -0.85 -0.68
CA TYR A 71 0.90 -2.31 -0.78
C TYR A 71 0.26 -2.77 -2.10
N ILE A 72 -0.90 -2.20 -2.45
CA ILE A 72 -1.60 -2.51 -3.72
C ILE A 72 -0.68 -2.23 -4.91
N THR A 73 0.00 -1.07 -4.90
CA THR A 73 0.92 -0.68 -5.98
C THR A 73 2.07 -1.66 -6.12
N MET A 74 2.70 -2.06 -5.01
CA MET A 74 3.81 -3.00 -5.03
C MET A 74 3.39 -4.40 -5.50
N ILE A 75 2.28 -4.91 -4.98
CA ILE A 75 1.72 -6.22 -5.39
C ILE A 75 1.45 -6.23 -6.90
N ASN A 76 0.84 -5.17 -7.44
CA ASN A 76 0.56 -5.07 -8.87
C ASN A 76 1.84 -5.02 -9.72
N ARG A 77 2.89 -4.32 -9.25
CA ARG A 77 4.20 -4.29 -9.92
C ARG A 77 4.81 -5.69 -9.98
N MET A 78 4.88 -6.39 -8.85
CA MET A 78 5.44 -7.75 -8.78
C MET A 78 4.64 -8.76 -9.61
N LYS A 79 3.30 -8.66 -9.63
CA LYS A 79 2.45 -9.50 -10.49
C LYS A 79 2.75 -9.28 -11.97
N LYS A 80 2.89 -8.01 -12.38
CA LYS A 80 3.21 -7.63 -13.77
C LYS A 80 4.60 -8.11 -14.20
N GLU A 81 5.58 -8.06 -13.31
CA GLU A 81 6.93 -8.58 -13.58
C GLU A 81 6.89 -10.10 -13.77
N ARG A 82 6.23 -10.83 -12.87
CA ARG A 82 6.04 -12.28 -12.98
C ARG A 82 5.35 -12.69 -14.29
N ASP A 83 4.32 -11.95 -14.71
CA ASP A 83 3.61 -12.26 -15.95
C ASP A 83 4.43 -11.93 -17.22
N ARG A 84 5.38 -10.99 -17.14
CA ARG A 84 6.36 -10.73 -18.21
C ARG A 84 7.43 -11.82 -18.32
N GLU A 85 7.76 -12.47 -17.21
CA GLU A 85 8.77 -13.53 -17.13
C GLU A 85 8.25 -14.91 -17.58
N LYS A 86 6.93 -15.09 -17.71
CA LYS A 86 6.37 -16.31 -18.30
C LYS A 86 6.71 -16.34 -19.80
N PRO A 87 7.52 -17.29 -20.28
CA PRO A 87 7.72 -17.44 -21.72
C PRO A 87 6.36 -17.71 -22.37
N HIS A 88 6.08 -17.04 -23.49
CA HIS A 88 5.01 -17.44 -24.40
C HIS A 88 5.27 -18.90 -24.77
N GLN A 89 4.56 -19.82 -24.14
CA GLN A 89 4.48 -21.19 -24.62
C GLN A 89 3.64 -21.11 -25.89
N VAL A 90 4.32 -21.08 -27.02
CA VAL A 90 3.70 -21.24 -28.34
C VAL A 90 3.38 -22.72 -28.45
N GLU A 91 2.10 -23.07 -28.35
CA GLU A 91 1.56 -24.39 -28.75
C GLU A 91 1.70 -24.59 -30.27
#